data_AF-A0A3M7IVJ0-F1
#
_entry.id   AF-A0A3M7IVJ0-F1
#
_cell.length_a   1.000
_cell.length_b   1.000
_cell.length_c   1.000
_cell.angle_alpha   90.00
_cell.angle_beta   90.00
_cell.angle_gamma   90.00
#
_symmetry.space_group_name_H-M   'P 1'
#
loop_
_entity.id
_entity.type
_entity.pdbx_description
1 polymer ?
#
loop_
_entity_poly.entity_id
_entity_poly.type
_entity_poly.pdbx_seq_one_letter_code
_entity_poly.pdbx_strand_id
1 'polypeptide(L)'
;MFQFRLPQIFSSFPSVGGVGTAIRIPKAEVHDVEERPEKRARSLKHLLKHNHITHSVIYNHLRFHNHVPHILASSYIFGADSDQLGDIYEAEGKHLEPWHDSPSEIAEHDWRDFLGKREYQRAFVDFFEDRLVNLGYDWQALLDEYLLQGKEPLINNLISGLGHPLIHLGYAQELSSRTVAIESLALAACFYNDWHVYLDDPKYTRPAPNPSDSLFTILDRVTHDKTFDNLASEPGSDNIQKLLSNEETANKALEYWNSWDLKDPKTQFAESQKLAVALLVASQPSKSPSSNASGTTHDFFLVHLLTTSHAVRVLLPLLPTKHHVPLVRQWWLFTLLVYIAQLRPRINIDTIKLVELEGREWSWIQRRALQGPFRTDAHFVKALRSMHEAGKLWGDVNQFFLKAAVKFADEFEGWGGFGTADAELAESEGMGMGRSGRRFSGQGASLEG
;
A
#
# COMPACT_ATOMS: atom_id res chain seq x y z
N MET A 1 -42.46 21.47 22.45
CA MET A 1 -42.79 20.62 21.28
C MET A 1 -41.66 19.62 21.11
N PHE A 2 -41.88 18.37 21.52
CA PHE A 2 -40.89 17.30 21.37
C PHE A 2 -40.98 16.74 19.95
N GLN A 3 -39.94 16.95 19.14
CA GLN A 3 -39.85 16.41 17.78
C GLN A 3 -39.06 15.09 17.85
N PHE A 4 -39.79 13.98 17.75
CA PHE A 4 -39.19 12.66 17.53
C PHE A 4 -38.63 12.60 16.10
N ARG A 5 -37.31 12.42 15.95
CA ARG A 5 -36.70 12.00 14.68
C ARG A 5 -36.81 10.48 14.56
N LEU A 6 -37.56 10.00 13.57
CA LEU A 6 -37.58 8.60 13.16
C LEU A 6 -36.25 8.23 12.45
N PRO A 7 -35.76 6.99 12.61
CA PRO A 7 -34.56 6.52 11.90
C PRO A 7 -34.82 6.44 10.39
N GLN A 8 -33.92 7.03 9.61
CA GLN A 8 -33.89 6.91 8.15
C GLN A 8 -33.62 5.45 7.77
N ILE A 9 -34.62 4.80 7.20
CA ILE A 9 -34.49 3.48 6.58
C ILE A 9 -33.82 3.70 5.22
N PHE A 10 -32.66 3.08 5.00
CA PHE A 10 -31.97 3.06 3.71
C PHE A 10 -32.94 2.59 2.62
N SER A 11 -33.32 3.51 1.73
CA SER A 11 -34.07 3.18 0.51
C SER A 11 -33.12 2.57 -0.50
N SER A 12 -33.17 1.24 -0.61
CA SER A 12 -32.53 0.47 -1.68
C SER A 12 -33.21 0.77 -3.02
N PHE A 13 -32.57 1.58 -3.86
CA PHE A 13 -32.89 1.65 -5.28
C PHE A 13 -32.10 0.56 -6.05
N PRO A 14 -32.73 -0.17 -6.99
CA PRO A 14 -32.04 -1.17 -7.78
C PRO A 14 -31.19 -0.48 -8.86
N SER A 15 -29.86 -0.51 -8.71
CA SER A 15 -28.97 -0.13 -9.81
C SER A 15 -28.94 -1.25 -10.84
N VAL A 16 -29.51 -0.99 -12.02
CA VAL A 16 -29.27 -1.81 -13.22
C VAL A 16 -27.82 -1.56 -13.65
N GLY A 17 -26.94 -2.55 -13.44
CA GLY A 17 -25.55 -2.49 -13.90
C GLY A 17 -24.60 -3.44 -13.17
N GLY A 18 -24.49 -4.68 -13.67
CA GLY A 18 -23.42 -5.64 -13.35
C GLY A 18 -23.51 -6.35 -11.99
N VAL A 19 -23.89 -7.63 -11.99
CA VAL A 19 -23.68 -8.51 -10.82
C VAL A 19 -22.18 -8.78 -10.73
N GLY A 20 -21.42 -7.95 -10.01
CA GLY A 20 -20.01 -8.20 -9.74
C GLY A 20 -19.82 -9.53 -9.00
N THR A 21 -18.74 -10.26 -9.29
CA THR A 21 -18.42 -11.49 -8.55
C THR A 21 -17.94 -11.13 -7.16
N ALA A 22 -18.75 -11.43 -6.14
CA ALA A 22 -18.46 -11.08 -4.76
C ALA A 22 -17.29 -11.89 -4.18
N ILE A 23 -16.22 -11.22 -3.78
CA ILE A 23 -15.14 -11.81 -2.96
C ILE A 23 -15.58 -11.75 -1.49
N ARG A 24 -16.20 -12.82 -0.99
CA ARG A 24 -16.78 -12.87 0.36
C ARG A 24 -15.77 -13.32 1.40
N ILE A 25 -15.39 -12.39 2.26
CA ILE A 25 -14.42 -12.61 3.31
C ILE A 25 -14.79 -11.82 4.59
N PRO A 26 -14.36 -12.27 5.79
CA PRO A 26 -14.63 -11.54 7.03
C PRO A 26 -14.06 -10.11 7.03
N LYS A 27 -14.73 -9.18 7.72
CA LYS A 27 -14.16 -7.85 7.99
C LYS A 27 -12.88 -8.00 8.82
N ALA A 28 -11.89 -7.12 8.56
CA ALA A 28 -10.76 -6.96 9.46
C ALA A 28 -11.24 -6.44 10.82
N GLU A 29 -10.43 -6.62 11.86
CA GLU A 29 -10.71 -6.04 13.17
C GLU A 29 -10.69 -4.51 13.07
N VAL A 30 -11.74 -3.86 13.57
CA VAL A 30 -11.82 -2.40 13.62
C VAL A 30 -11.42 -1.93 15.02
N HIS A 31 -10.34 -1.18 15.07
CA HIS A 31 -9.80 -0.54 16.24
C HIS A 31 -10.30 0.89 16.31
N ASP A 32 -11.52 1.11 16.78
CA ASP A 32 -12.11 2.46 16.90
C ASP A 32 -11.31 3.37 17.85
N VAL A 33 -10.29 4.05 17.34
CA VAL A 33 -9.42 4.91 18.15
C VAL A 33 -10.04 6.28 18.43
N GLU A 34 -11.09 6.64 17.71
CA GLU A 34 -11.77 7.92 17.90
C GLU A 34 -12.59 7.94 19.19
N GLU A 35 -13.28 6.85 19.52
CA GLU A 35 -14.20 6.78 20.67
C GLU A 35 -13.64 5.98 21.86
N ARG A 36 -12.54 5.22 21.70
CA ARG A 36 -12.00 4.39 22.79
C ARG A 36 -11.39 5.22 23.93
N PRO A 37 -11.81 5.00 25.20
CA PRO A 37 -11.33 5.76 26.36
C PRO A 37 -9.99 5.27 26.93
N GLU A 38 -9.35 4.27 26.34
CA GLU A 38 -8.09 3.72 26.87
C GLU A 38 -6.89 4.64 26.58
N LYS A 39 -5.92 4.73 27.50
CA LYS A 39 -4.72 5.59 27.35
C LYS A 39 -4.01 5.35 26.01
N ARG A 40 -3.83 4.08 25.63
CA ARG A 40 -3.15 3.69 24.38
C ARG A 40 -3.88 4.20 23.14
N ALA A 41 -5.20 3.99 23.06
CA ALA A 41 -6.01 4.45 21.93
C ALA A 41 -6.02 5.99 21.82
N ARG A 42 -6.16 6.70 22.95
CA ARG A 42 -6.06 8.17 22.98
C ARG A 42 -4.70 8.68 22.55
N SER A 43 -3.62 7.99 22.94
CA SER A 43 -2.26 8.36 22.54
C SER A 43 -2.11 8.26 21.02
N LEU A 44 -2.53 7.14 20.43
CA LEU A 44 -2.56 6.99 18.97
C LEU A 44 -3.39 8.09 18.29
N LYS A 45 -4.62 8.33 18.76
CA LYS A 45 -5.48 9.41 18.24
C LYS A 45 -4.80 10.76 18.27
N HIS A 46 -4.18 11.14 19.39
CA HIS A 46 -3.50 12.43 19.52
C HIS A 46 -2.27 12.53 18.62
N LEU A 47 -1.47 11.47 18.50
CA LEU A 47 -0.31 11.47 17.61
C LEU A 47 -0.70 11.58 16.14
N LEU A 48 -1.75 10.88 15.71
CA LEU A 48 -2.30 11.01 14.35
C LEU A 48 -2.82 12.43 14.07
N LYS A 49 -3.56 13.01 15.01
CA LYS A 49 -4.05 14.40 14.88
C LYS A 49 -2.93 15.41 14.87
N HIS A 50 -1.93 15.24 15.75
CA HIS A 50 -0.78 16.11 15.77
C HIS A 50 -0.04 16.02 14.43
N ASN A 51 0.23 14.82 13.92
CA ASN A 51 0.82 14.63 12.59
C ASN A 51 0.05 15.35 11.48
N HIS A 52 -1.28 15.16 11.44
CA HIS A 52 -2.15 15.77 10.44
C HIS A 52 -2.07 17.30 10.45
N ILE A 53 -1.95 17.90 11.63
CA ILE A 53 -1.86 19.36 11.79
C ILE A 53 -0.46 19.87 11.44
N THR A 54 0.59 19.11 11.78
CA THR A 54 1.97 19.61 11.71
C THR A 54 2.67 19.30 10.41
N HIS A 55 2.41 18.15 9.79
CA HIS A 55 3.21 17.64 8.69
C HIS A 55 2.39 17.43 7.42
N SER A 56 3.00 17.72 6.27
CA SER A 56 2.42 17.44 4.97
C SER A 56 2.22 15.94 4.73
N VAL A 57 1.26 15.58 3.87
CA VAL A 57 1.03 14.18 3.46
C VAL A 57 2.02 13.73 2.39
N ILE A 58 2.58 14.67 1.63
CA ILE A 58 3.66 14.49 0.67
C ILE A 58 4.80 15.44 1.00
N TYR A 59 6.02 14.93 1.08
CA TYR A 59 7.20 15.70 1.44
C TYR A 59 8.36 15.41 0.47
N ASN A 60 9.47 16.11 0.66
CA ASN A 60 10.70 15.94 -0.10
C ASN A 60 10.44 16.15 -1.59
N HIS A 61 10.25 17.41 -1.97
CA HIS A 61 9.91 17.82 -3.33
C HIS A 61 8.68 17.11 -3.92
N LEU A 62 7.66 16.89 -3.08
CA LEU A 62 6.39 16.26 -3.46
C LEU A 62 6.55 14.83 -4.03
N ARG A 63 7.57 14.11 -3.56
CA ARG A 63 7.88 12.75 -4.02
C ARG A 63 7.52 11.68 -3.00
N PHE A 64 7.79 11.94 -1.72
CA PHE A 64 7.66 10.94 -0.65
C PHE A 64 6.40 11.11 0.17
N HIS A 65 5.96 10.02 0.81
CA HIS A 65 4.69 9.96 1.52
C HIS A 65 4.90 9.97 3.02
N ASN A 66 4.11 10.72 3.77
CA ASN A 66 4.16 10.68 5.22
C ASN A 66 3.70 9.29 5.73
N HIS A 67 4.61 8.56 6.37
CA HIS A 67 4.39 7.19 6.84
C HIS A 67 3.95 7.10 8.30
N VAL A 68 3.86 8.22 9.03
CA VAL A 68 3.46 8.23 10.45
C VAL A 68 2.17 7.45 10.69
N PRO A 69 1.08 7.65 9.90
CA PRO A 69 -0.14 6.87 10.10
C PRO A 69 0.07 5.37 9.95
N HIS A 70 0.95 4.95 9.03
CA HIS A 70 1.18 3.53 8.74
C HIS A 70 1.95 2.85 9.85
N ILE A 71 3.05 3.45 10.33
CA ILE A 71 3.88 2.85 11.38
C ILE A 71 3.20 2.89 12.74
N LEU A 72 2.51 3.99 13.08
CA LEU A 72 1.77 4.09 14.33
C LEU A 72 0.60 3.09 14.37
N ALA A 73 -0.18 3.00 13.30
CA ALA A 73 -1.27 2.03 13.21
C ALA A 73 -0.75 0.59 13.31
N SER A 74 0.31 0.26 12.57
CA SER A 74 0.88 -1.09 12.59
C SER A 74 1.39 -1.48 13.96
N SER A 75 2.13 -0.58 14.60
CA SER A 75 2.72 -0.82 15.92
C SER A 75 1.64 -0.91 17.00
N TYR A 76 0.61 -0.06 16.95
CA TYR A 76 -0.54 -0.14 17.85
C TYR A 76 -1.26 -1.49 17.74
N ILE A 77 -1.51 -1.97 16.50
CA ILE A 77 -2.17 -3.26 16.25
C ILE A 77 -1.31 -4.44 16.74
N PHE A 78 0.02 -4.31 16.64
CA PHE A 78 0.96 -5.24 17.26
C PHE A 78 1.11 -5.13 18.78
N GLY A 79 0.45 -4.16 19.39
CA GLY A 79 0.34 -4.04 20.84
C GLY A 79 1.31 -3.05 21.48
N ALA A 80 1.94 -2.15 20.70
CA ALA A 80 2.79 -1.09 21.22
C ALA A 80 2.08 -0.30 22.33
N ASP A 81 2.78 -0.03 23.43
CA ASP A 81 2.24 0.84 24.49
C ASP A 81 2.29 2.33 24.10
N SER A 82 1.81 3.20 25.00
CA SER A 82 1.74 4.64 24.72
C SER A 82 3.13 5.29 24.56
N ASP A 83 4.13 4.78 25.25
CA ASP A 83 5.47 5.36 25.27
C ASP A 83 6.21 4.92 24.00
N GLN A 84 6.06 3.65 23.61
CA GLN A 84 6.54 3.14 22.32
C GLN A 84 5.94 3.88 21.12
N LEU A 85 4.65 4.23 21.16
CA LEU A 85 4.02 5.03 20.11
C LEU A 85 4.59 6.45 20.05
N GLY A 86 4.88 7.05 21.21
CA GLY A 86 5.57 8.34 21.30
C GLY A 86 6.96 8.30 20.66
N ASP A 87 7.79 7.32 21.05
CA ASP A 87 9.12 7.10 20.47
C ASP A 87 9.08 6.96 18.94
N ILE A 88 8.14 6.17 18.44
CA ILE A 88 7.98 5.92 17.00
C ILE A 88 7.60 7.22 16.28
N TYR A 89 6.67 7.99 16.83
CA TYR A 89 6.29 9.27 16.27
C TYR A 89 7.46 10.26 16.23
N GLU A 90 8.22 10.37 17.32
CA GLU A 90 9.40 11.23 17.39
C GLU A 90 10.50 10.81 16.42
N ALA A 91 10.68 9.51 16.20
CA ALA A 91 11.66 9.00 15.25
C ALA A 91 11.28 9.32 13.80
N GLU A 92 10.04 9.02 13.41
CA GLU A 92 9.55 9.24 12.04
C GLU A 92 9.38 10.74 11.75
N GLY A 93 8.84 11.50 12.69
CA GLY A 93 8.53 12.92 12.54
C GLY A 93 9.74 13.82 12.28
N LYS A 94 10.95 13.42 12.69
CA LYS A 94 12.20 14.18 12.44
C LYS A 94 12.51 14.41 10.97
N HIS A 95 11.94 13.60 10.08
CA HIS A 95 12.24 13.59 8.66
C HIS A 95 11.12 14.20 7.81
N LEU A 96 10.03 14.62 8.45
CA LEU A 96 8.87 15.17 7.76
C LEU A 96 8.96 16.69 7.63
N GLU A 97 8.29 17.19 6.60
CA GLU A 97 8.17 18.61 6.33
C GLU A 97 6.84 19.15 6.88
N PRO A 98 6.80 20.42 7.31
CA PRO A 98 5.54 21.05 7.66
C PRO A 98 4.65 21.28 6.42
N TRP A 99 3.40 21.64 6.64
CA TRP A 99 2.54 22.11 5.56
C TRP A 99 3.10 23.38 4.90
N HIS A 100 2.91 23.47 3.59
CA HIS A 100 3.11 24.67 2.80
C HIS A 100 1.76 25.13 2.22
N ASP A 101 1.63 26.43 1.99
CA ASP A 101 0.44 26.99 1.36
C ASP A 101 0.25 26.40 -0.04
N SER A 102 -1.01 26.07 -0.36
CA SER A 102 -1.39 25.63 -1.70
C SER A 102 -1.31 26.80 -2.69
N PRO A 103 -0.98 26.57 -3.99
CA PRO A 103 -1.00 27.63 -5.00
C PRO A 103 -2.35 28.35 -5.11
N SER A 104 -3.46 27.63 -4.91
CA SER A 104 -4.79 28.19 -4.74
C SER A 104 -5.70 27.23 -3.96
N GLU A 105 -6.87 27.71 -3.59
CA GLU A 105 -7.98 26.88 -3.07
C GLU A 105 -8.58 25.99 -4.17
N ILE A 106 -9.28 24.94 -3.74
CA ILE A 106 -10.02 24.01 -4.59
C ILE A 106 -11.50 24.07 -4.22
N ALA A 107 -12.39 24.12 -5.20
CA ALA A 107 -13.83 24.15 -5.01
C ALA A 107 -14.54 22.91 -5.59
N GLU A 108 -15.81 22.72 -5.22
CA GLU A 108 -16.59 21.54 -5.62
C GLU A 108 -16.79 21.41 -7.13
N HIS A 109 -16.79 22.53 -7.87
CA HIS A 109 -17.05 22.53 -9.32
C HIS A 109 -15.79 22.29 -10.16
N ASP A 110 -14.59 22.44 -9.60
CA ASP A 110 -13.31 22.40 -10.31
C ASP A 110 -12.26 21.46 -9.69
N TRP A 111 -12.53 20.81 -8.55
CA TRP A 111 -11.55 19.94 -7.88
C TRP A 111 -10.90 18.88 -8.78
N ARG A 112 -11.62 18.39 -9.80
CA ARG A 112 -11.09 17.42 -10.75
C ARG A 112 -10.01 17.99 -11.67
N ASP A 113 -9.99 19.30 -11.90
CA ASP A 113 -8.98 20.00 -12.71
C ASP A 113 -7.62 20.06 -12.01
N PHE A 114 -7.58 19.70 -10.72
CA PHE A 114 -6.36 19.66 -9.90
C PHE A 114 -5.84 18.24 -9.65
N LEU A 115 -6.50 17.21 -10.19
CA LEU A 115 -6.03 15.83 -10.06
C LEU A 115 -4.63 15.65 -10.64
N GLY A 116 -3.78 14.93 -9.92
CA GLY A 116 -2.38 14.72 -10.26
C GLY A 116 -1.43 15.88 -9.90
N LYS A 117 -1.96 17.02 -9.42
CA LYS A 117 -1.15 18.19 -9.02
C LYS A 117 -0.82 18.12 -7.53
N ARG A 118 0.37 17.58 -7.23
CA ARG A 118 0.80 17.28 -5.85
C ARG A 118 1.01 18.54 -5.00
N GLU A 119 1.33 19.66 -5.64
CA GLU A 119 1.50 20.96 -4.99
C GLU A 119 0.21 21.48 -4.35
N TYR A 120 -0.95 20.91 -4.72
CA TYR A 120 -2.26 21.22 -4.13
C TYR A 120 -2.64 20.32 -2.94
N GLN A 121 -1.71 19.52 -2.40
CA GLN A 121 -2.01 18.58 -1.30
C GLN A 121 -2.72 19.25 -0.10
N ARG A 122 -2.33 20.48 0.27
CA ARG A 122 -2.95 21.23 1.36
C ARG A 122 -4.39 21.59 1.00
N ALA A 123 -4.62 22.14 -0.19
CA ALA A 123 -5.96 22.47 -0.66
C ALA A 123 -6.87 21.25 -0.82
N PHE A 124 -6.34 20.08 -1.21
CA PHE A 124 -7.15 18.86 -1.22
C PHE A 124 -7.56 18.42 0.19
N VAL A 125 -6.67 18.53 1.18
CA VAL A 125 -7.03 18.27 2.58
C VAL A 125 -8.10 19.24 3.04
N ASP A 126 -7.90 20.55 2.85
CA ASP A 126 -8.89 21.59 3.18
C ASP A 126 -10.25 21.32 2.54
N PHE A 127 -10.24 21.02 1.24
CA PHE A 127 -11.43 20.69 0.48
C PHE A 127 -12.18 19.50 1.08
N PHE A 128 -11.51 18.39 1.36
CA PHE A 128 -12.17 17.20 1.91
C PHE A 128 -12.61 17.39 3.38
N GLU A 129 -11.91 18.21 4.16
CA GLU A 129 -12.35 18.63 5.51
C GLU A 129 -13.66 19.44 5.44
N ASP A 130 -13.74 20.41 4.52
CA ASP A 130 -14.96 21.21 4.31
C ASP A 130 -16.13 20.35 3.82
N ARG A 131 -15.86 19.41 2.90
CA ARG A 131 -16.86 18.45 2.43
C ARG A 131 -17.33 17.52 3.53
N LEU A 132 -16.45 17.10 4.43
CA LEU A 132 -16.82 16.30 5.59
C LEU A 132 -17.81 17.04 6.50
N VAL A 133 -17.64 18.35 6.69
CA VAL A 133 -18.59 19.19 7.46
C VAL A 133 -19.96 19.20 6.80
N ASN A 134 -20.02 19.40 5.47
CA ASN A 134 -21.27 19.43 4.71
C ASN A 134 -22.02 18.08 4.76
N LEU A 135 -21.28 16.97 4.88
CA LEU A 135 -21.82 15.62 5.05
C LEU A 135 -22.09 15.25 6.51
N GLY A 136 -22.10 16.22 7.42
CA GLY A 136 -22.44 15.99 8.84
C GLY A 136 -21.40 15.14 9.58
N TYR A 137 -20.13 15.21 9.17
CA TYR A 137 -19.02 14.41 9.67
C TYR A 137 -19.09 12.90 9.38
N ASP A 138 -19.95 12.48 8.44
CA ASP A 138 -19.96 11.11 7.93
C ASP A 138 -18.87 10.90 6.88
N TRP A 139 -17.73 10.38 7.33
CA TRP A 139 -16.59 10.11 6.45
C TRP A 139 -16.81 8.92 5.51
N GLN A 140 -17.78 8.04 5.79
CA GLN A 140 -18.15 6.99 4.83
C GLN A 140 -18.94 7.59 3.67
N ALA A 141 -19.86 8.53 3.95
CA ALA A 141 -20.54 9.31 2.91
C ALA A 141 -19.53 10.11 2.05
N LEU A 142 -18.49 10.68 2.68
CA LEU A 142 -17.42 11.38 1.97
C LEU A 142 -16.68 10.44 0.99
N LEU A 143 -16.31 9.24 1.44
CA LEU A 143 -15.70 8.23 0.57
C LEU A 143 -16.67 7.81 -0.55
N ASP A 144 -17.94 7.57 -0.23
CA ASP A 144 -18.93 7.21 -1.25
C ASP A 144 -19.05 8.28 -2.35
N GLU A 145 -19.02 9.57 -1.98
CA GLU A 145 -19.14 10.70 -2.92
C GLU A 145 -17.89 10.91 -3.77
N TYR A 146 -16.71 10.95 -3.15
CA TYR A 146 -15.47 11.36 -3.84
C TYR A 146 -14.61 10.19 -4.32
N LEU A 147 -14.71 9.02 -3.68
CA LEU A 147 -13.91 7.85 -4.04
C LEU A 147 -14.63 6.94 -5.04
N LEU A 148 -15.93 6.68 -4.85
CA LEU A 148 -16.65 5.61 -5.53
C LEU A 148 -17.55 6.06 -6.70
N GLN A 149 -17.94 7.32 -6.72
CA GLN A 149 -18.88 7.87 -7.70
C GLN A 149 -18.19 8.61 -8.84
N GLY A 150 -18.95 8.89 -9.90
CA GLY A 150 -18.47 9.54 -11.12
C GLY A 150 -18.11 8.56 -12.24
N LYS A 151 -17.79 9.12 -13.41
CA LYS A 151 -17.41 8.36 -14.62
C LYS A 151 -16.01 7.74 -14.49
N GLU A 152 -15.11 8.46 -13.82
CA GLU A 152 -13.70 8.11 -13.60
C GLU A 152 -13.46 8.25 -12.09
N PRO A 153 -13.99 7.30 -11.29
CA PRO A 153 -13.96 7.38 -9.83
C PRO A 153 -12.53 7.19 -9.32
N LEU A 154 -12.16 7.90 -8.23
CA LEU A 154 -10.79 7.83 -7.68
C LEU A 154 -10.38 6.41 -7.27
N ILE A 155 -11.33 5.54 -6.93
CA ILE A 155 -11.05 4.12 -6.62
C ILE A 155 -10.29 3.41 -7.75
N ASN A 156 -10.46 3.85 -9.01
CA ASN A 156 -9.81 3.27 -10.17
C ASN A 156 -8.34 3.70 -10.34
N ASN A 157 -7.77 4.50 -9.43
CA ASN A 157 -6.35 4.86 -9.44
C ASN A 157 -5.60 4.73 -8.09
N LEU A 158 -6.12 3.96 -7.12
CA LEU A 158 -5.52 3.87 -5.77
C LEU A 158 -4.12 3.24 -5.71
N ILE A 159 -3.65 2.61 -6.78
CA ILE A 159 -2.31 2.00 -6.88
C ILE A 159 -1.20 2.98 -7.25
N SER A 160 -1.54 4.21 -7.62
CA SER A 160 -0.55 5.26 -7.92
C SER A 160 0.25 5.65 -6.67
N GLY A 161 1.40 6.30 -6.85
CA GLY A 161 2.28 6.65 -5.73
C GLY A 161 2.75 5.42 -4.94
N LEU A 162 3.09 4.31 -5.61
CA LEU A 162 3.39 3.02 -4.99
C LEU A 162 2.25 2.43 -4.11
N GLY A 163 1.01 2.84 -4.39
CA GLY A 163 -0.18 2.38 -3.68
C GLY A 163 -0.38 2.98 -2.29
N HIS A 164 0.29 4.09 -1.98
CA HIS A 164 0.08 4.78 -0.71
C HIS A 164 -1.36 5.25 -0.47
N PRO A 165 -2.12 5.77 -1.47
CA PRO A 165 -3.54 6.06 -1.27
C PRO A 165 -4.33 4.84 -0.78
N LEU A 166 -4.09 3.67 -1.41
CA LEU A 166 -4.70 2.41 -1.03
C LEU A 166 -4.33 1.96 0.39
N ILE A 167 -3.03 1.99 0.73
CA ILE A 167 -2.52 1.61 2.05
C ILE A 167 -3.11 2.53 3.13
N HIS A 168 -3.11 3.83 2.87
CA HIS A 168 -3.60 4.85 3.79
C HIS A 168 -5.11 4.69 4.03
N LEU A 169 -5.89 4.43 2.98
CA LEU A 169 -7.33 4.13 3.08
C LEU A 169 -7.60 2.83 3.88
N GLY A 170 -6.76 1.81 3.70
CA GLY A 170 -6.82 0.59 4.52
C GLY A 170 -6.70 0.91 6.02
N TYR A 171 -5.69 1.69 6.41
CA TYR A 171 -5.52 2.11 7.81
C TYR A 171 -6.67 3.00 8.31
N ALA A 172 -7.23 3.86 7.46
CA ALA A 172 -8.40 4.67 7.84
C ALA A 172 -9.56 3.78 8.30
N GLN A 173 -9.81 2.68 7.57
CA GLN A 173 -10.87 1.73 7.89
C GLN A 173 -10.55 0.89 9.13
N GLU A 174 -9.32 0.42 9.29
CA GLU A 174 -8.94 -0.38 10.46
C GLU A 174 -8.92 0.43 11.75
N LEU A 175 -8.56 1.71 11.69
CA LEU A 175 -8.56 2.60 12.85
C LEU A 175 -9.89 3.33 13.06
N SER A 176 -10.82 3.23 12.10
CA SER A 176 -12.02 4.10 12.04
C SER A 176 -11.65 5.59 12.17
N SER A 177 -10.58 6.01 11.49
CA SER A 177 -10.02 7.36 11.61
C SER A 177 -10.41 8.24 10.43
N ARG A 178 -11.25 9.25 10.72
CA ARG A 178 -11.69 10.25 9.73
C ARG A 178 -10.52 11.07 9.18
N THR A 179 -9.53 11.38 10.03
CA THR A 179 -8.34 12.15 9.66
C THR A 179 -7.53 11.39 8.61
N VAL A 180 -7.26 10.11 8.86
CA VAL A 180 -6.53 9.22 7.93
C VAL A 180 -7.37 9.00 6.65
N ALA A 181 -8.70 8.98 6.75
CA ALA A 181 -9.57 8.90 5.56
C ALA A 181 -9.41 10.13 4.65
N ILE A 182 -9.40 11.35 5.21
CA ILE A 182 -9.17 12.60 4.47
C ILE A 182 -7.78 12.60 3.81
N GLU A 183 -6.74 12.24 4.56
CA GLU A 183 -5.38 12.13 4.03
C GLU A 183 -5.31 11.13 2.86
N SER A 184 -6.04 10.01 2.95
CA SER A 184 -6.10 9.02 1.87
C SER A 184 -6.76 9.56 0.59
N LEU A 185 -7.80 10.40 0.71
CA LEU A 185 -8.44 11.06 -0.42
C LEU A 185 -7.52 12.10 -1.05
N ALA A 186 -6.83 12.90 -0.24
CA ALA A 186 -5.84 13.86 -0.71
C ALA A 186 -4.71 13.16 -1.47
N LEU A 187 -4.18 12.05 -0.94
CA LEU A 187 -3.20 11.23 -1.63
C LEU A 187 -3.75 10.64 -2.94
N ALA A 188 -4.98 10.14 -2.95
CA ALA A 188 -5.61 9.62 -4.17
C ALA A 188 -5.75 10.71 -5.24
N ALA A 189 -6.09 11.93 -4.85
CA ALA A 189 -6.21 13.08 -5.76
C ALA A 189 -4.84 13.55 -6.28
N CYS A 190 -3.84 13.72 -5.40
CA CYS A 190 -2.51 14.20 -5.76
C CYS A 190 -1.71 13.21 -6.63
N PHE A 191 -1.91 11.90 -6.46
CA PHE A 191 -1.24 10.88 -7.26
C PHE A 191 -2.08 10.36 -8.42
N TYR A 192 -3.26 10.93 -8.65
CA TYR A 192 -4.12 10.57 -9.77
C TYR A 192 -3.38 10.71 -11.10
N ASN A 193 -3.36 9.66 -11.92
CA ASN A 193 -2.65 9.62 -13.19
C ASN A 193 -3.34 8.69 -14.21
N ASP A 194 -2.84 8.71 -15.44
CA ASP A 194 -3.41 7.99 -16.59
C ASP A 194 -3.60 6.48 -16.40
N TRP A 195 -3.08 5.85 -15.35
CA TRP A 195 -3.33 4.42 -15.12
C TRP A 195 -4.81 4.12 -14.81
N HIS A 196 -5.58 5.13 -14.41
CA HIS A 196 -7.02 5.00 -14.17
C HIS A 196 -7.76 4.48 -15.43
N VAL A 197 -7.29 4.84 -16.63
CA VAL A 197 -7.94 4.49 -17.90
C VAL A 197 -7.99 2.99 -18.13
N TYR A 198 -7.06 2.21 -17.58
CA TYR A 198 -7.04 0.76 -17.74
C TYR A 198 -8.24 0.09 -17.05
N LEU A 199 -8.80 0.74 -16.02
CA LEU A 199 -9.97 0.29 -15.27
C LEU A 199 -11.25 1.00 -15.74
N ASP A 200 -11.15 2.26 -16.15
CA ASP A 200 -12.30 3.06 -16.59
C ASP A 200 -12.77 2.72 -18.02
N ASP A 201 -11.85 2.46 -18.95
CA ASP A 201 -12.16 2.20 -20.35
C ASP A 201 -12.23 0.68 -20.61
N PRO A 202 -13.43 0.13 -20.92
CA PRO A 202 -13.62 -1.30 -21.15
C PRO A 202 -12.74 -1.88 -22.26
N LYS A 203 -12.21 -1.06 -23.19
CA LYS A 203 -11.34 -1.55 -24.27
C LYS A 203 -10.06 -2.23 -23.78
N TYR A 204 -9.59 -1.88 -22.57
CA TYR A 204 -8.39 -2.46 -21.98
C TYR A 204 -8.64 -3.79 -21.28
N THR A 205 -9.89 -4.09 -20.92
CA THR A 205 -10.27 -5.39 -20.34
C THR A 205 -10.79 -6.30 -21.43
N ARG A 206 -9.96 -7.26 -21.86
CA ARG A 206 -10.27 -8.15 -22.99
C ARG A 206 -9.71 -9.55 -22.76
N PRO A 207 -10.29 -10.61 -23.36
CA PRO A 207 -9.73 -11.95 -23.26
C PRO A 207 -8.27 -12.01 -23.72
N ALA A 208 -7.40 -12.61 -22.92
CA ALA A 208 -6.01 -12.85 -23.30
C ALA A 208 -5.86 -14.21 -24.02
N PRO A 209 -4.86 -14.37 -24.91
CA PRO A 209 -4.66 -15.63 -25.65
C PRO A 209 -4.35 -16.84 -24.77
N ASN A 210 -3.61 -16.63 -23.67
CA ASN A 210 -3.12 -17.69 -22.80
C ASN A 210 -3.55 -17.45 -21.34
N PRO A 211 -4.86 -17.53 -21.03
CA PRO A 211 -5.34 -17.30 -19.67
C PRO A 211 -4.76 -18.33 -18.68
N SER A 212 -4.65 -17.94 -17.42
CA SER A 212 -4.30 -18.81 -16.31
C SER A 212 -5.00 -18.34 -15.04
N ASP A 213 -5.42 -19.28 -14.22
CA ASP A 213 -5.97 -19.03 -12.89
C ASP A 213 -4.89 -18.81 -11.83
N SER A 214 -3.62 -19.13 -12.12
CA SER A 214 -2.48 -18.97 -11.19
C SER A 214 -1.58 -17.80 -11.56
N LEU A 215 -1.41 -16.87 -10.62
CA LEU A 215 -0.52 -15.73 -10.79
C LEU A 215 0.96 -16.14 -10.85
N PHE A 216 1.36 -17.23 -10.17
CA PHE A 216 2.72 -17.77 -10.28
C PHE A 216 3.04 -18.21 -11.71
N THR A 217 2.06 -18.85 -12.38
CA THR A 217 2.22 -19.27 -13.78
C THR A 217 2.34 -18.07 -14.71
N ILE A 218 1.59 -16.99 -14.44
CA ILE A 218 1.67 -15.77 -15.25
C ILE A 218 3.02 -15.07 -15.05
N LEU A 219 3.49 -14.91 -13.81
CA LEU A 219 4.80 -14.31 -13.55
C LEU A 219 5.96 -15.14 -14.10
N ASP A 220 5.88 -16.47 -14.08
CA ASP A 220 6.88 -17.33 -14.72
C ASP A 220 6.98 -17.02 -16.22
N ARG A 221 5.84 -16.83 -16.91
CA ARG A 221 5.83 -16.41 -18.33
C ARG A 221 6.43 -15.02 -18.52
N VAL A 222 6.06 -14.05 -17.67
CA VAL A 222 6.62 -12.67 -17.71
C VAL A 222 8.14 -12.70 -17.56
N THR A 223 8.66 -13.56 -16.68
CA THR A 223 10.10 -13.75 -16.42
C THR A 223 10.87 -14.15 -17.68
N HIS A 224 10.25 -14.97 -18.54
CA HIS A 224 10.86 -15.48 -19.76
C HIS A 224 10.48 -14.70 -21.04
N ASP A 225 9.68 -13.64 -20.92
CA ASP A 225 9.26 -12.84 -22.07
C ASP A 225 10.35 -11.86 -22.51
N LYS A 226 10.84 -12.04 -23.74
CA LYS A 226 11.93 -11.23 -24.30
C LYS A 226 11.51 -9.80 -24.62
N THR A 227 10.22 -9.49 -24.71
CA THR A 227 9.74 -8.11 -24.91
C THR A 227 10.17 -7.19 -23.77
N PHE A 228 10.39 -7.72 -22.56
CA PHE A 228 10.88 -6.93 -21.42
C PHE A 228 12.40 -6.98 -21.25
N ASP A 229 13.13 -7.60 -22.17
CA ASP A 229 14.59 -7.62 -22.13
C ASP A 229 15.14 -6.22 -22.44
N ASN A 230 16.21 -5.83 -21.76
CA ASN A 230 16.86 -4.52 -21.91
C ASN A 230 15.96 -3.30 -21.62
N LEU A 231 14.84 -3.48 -20.91
CA LEU A 231 14.00 -2.36 -20.45
C LEU A 231 14.80 -1.32 -19.65
N ALA A 232 15.70 -1.80 -18.79
CA ALA A 232 16.66 -0.98 -18.05
C ALA A 232 17.88 -1.81 -17.65
N SER A 233 18.99 -1.12 -17.34
CA SER A 233 20.21 -1.71 -16.79
C SER A 233 20.09 -2.05 -15.32
N GLU A 234 19.24 -1.32 -14.58
CA GLU A 234 19.07 -1.39 -13.13
C GLU A 234 17.59 -1.38 -12.74
N PRO A 235 17.23 -1.98 -11.59
CA PRO A 235 15.87 -1.89 -11.04
C PRO A 235 15.48 -0.46 -10.65
N GLY A 236 14.18 -0.21 -10.41
CA GLY A 236 13.69 1.07 -9.90
C GLY A 236 12.29 1.43 -10.42
N SER A 237 11.52 2.21 -9.67
CA SER A 237 10.14 2.58 -10.06
C SER A 237 10.05 3.38 -11.35
N ASP A 238 11.09 4.13 -11.70
CA ASP A 238 11.14 4.95 -12.93
C ASP A 238 11.04 4.08 -14.20
N ASN A 239 11.38 2.80 -14.10
CA ASN A 239 11.21 1.86 -15.19
C ASN A 239 9.73 1.61 -15.55
N ILE A 240 8.78 1.88 -14.65
CA ILE A 240 7.35 1.79 -14.96
C ILE A 240 6.96 2.82 -16.02
N GLN A 241 7.49 4.04 -15.94
CA GLN A 241 7.23 5.05 -16.97
C GLN A 241 7.78 4.61 -18.33
N LYS A 242 9.02 4.10 -18.37
CA LYS A 242 9.63 3.55 -19.60
C LYS A 242 8.80 2.40 -20.18
N LEU A 243 8.34 1.50 -19.33
CA LEU A 243 7.49 0.36 -19.69
C LEU A 243 6.18 0.80 -20.35
N LEU A 244 5.52 1.82 -19.79
CA LEU A 244 4.21 2.27 -20.25
C LEU A 244 4.28 3.25 -21.43
N SER A 245 5.40 3.97 -21.60
CA SER A 245 5.62 4.87 -22.74
C SER A 245 6.02 4.15 -24.04
N ASN A 246 6.42 2.87 -23.97
CA ASN A 246 6.68 2.05 -25.14
C ASN A 246 5.45 1.18 -25.46
N GLU A 247 4.89 1.32 -26.67
CA GLU A 247 3.65 0.65 -27.08
C GLU A 247 3.76 -0.89 -27.01
N GLU A 248 4.88 -1.46 -27.43
CA GLU A 248 5.08 -2.91 -27.44
C GLU A 248 5.07 -3.46 -26.00
N THR A 249 5.86 -2.86 -25.12
CA THR A 249 5.97 -3.33 -23.74
C THR A 249 4.72 -3.03 -22.92
N ALA A 250 4.06 -1.90 -23.15
CA ALA A 250 2.78 -1.56 -22.52
C ALA A 250 1.68 -2.55 -22.93
N ASN A 251 1.55 -2.83 -24.24
CA ASN A 251 0.58 -3.80 -24.73
C ASN A 251 0.84 -5.20 -24.16
N LYS A 252 2.11 -5.58 -24.03
CA LYS A 252 2.48 -6.89 -23.47
C LYS A 252 2.18 -7.00 -21.98
N ALA A 253 2.47 -5.95 -21.20
CA ALA A 253 2.11 -5.89 -19.79
C ALA A 253 0.57 -5.99 -19.60
N LEU A 254 -0.20 -5.31 -20.45
CA LEU A 254 -1.67 -5.39 -20.42
C LEU A 254 -2.21 -6.75 -20.88
N GLU A 255 -1.53 -7.45 -21.79
CA GLU A 255 -1.86 -8.84 -22.14
C GLU A 255 -1.72 -9.76 -20.92
N TYR A 256 -0.64 -9.62 -20.14
CA TYR A 256 -0.45 -10.38 -18.90
C TYR A 256 -1.42 -9.96 -17.79
N TRP A 257 -1.77 -8.68 -17.70
CA TRP A 257 -2.81 -8.21 -16.80
C TRP A 257 -4.17 -8.84 -17.10
N ASN A 258 -4.50 -8.99 -18.39
CA ASN A 258 -5.71 -9.69 -18.86
C ASN A 258 -5.63 -11.22 -18.77
N SER A 259 -4.44 -11.79 -18.61
CA SER A 259 -4.25 -13.24 -18.56
C SER A 259 -4.71 -13.88 -17.25
N TRP A 260 -4.99 -13.09 -16.21
CA TRP A 260 -5.50 -13.62 -14.95
C TRP A 260 -6.99 -13.93 -15.04
N ASP A 261 -7.30 -15.22 -15.14
CA ASP A 261 -8.64 -15.77 -15.27
C ASP A 261 -9.26 -16.01 -13.89
N LEU A 262 -10.00 -15.02 -13.40
CA LEU A 262 -10.59 -14.98 -12.05
C LEU A 262 -11.86 -15.84 -11.91
N LYS A 263 -11.75 -17.16 -12.05
CA LYS A 263 -12.84 -18.14 -11.91
C LYS A 263 -13.32 -18.35 -10.47
N ASP A 264 -12.40 -18.35 -9.51
CA ASP A 264 -12.68 -18.38 -8.07
C ASP A 264 -11.96 -17.21 -7.40
N PRO A 265 -12.54 -16.00 -7.45
CA PRO A 265 -11.89 -14.79 -6.96
C PRO A 265 -11.47 -14.84 -5.49
N LYS A 266 -12.15 -15.63 -4.65
CA LYS A 266 -11.80 -15.73 -3.23
C LYS A 266 -10.52 -16.55 -3.05
N THR A 267 -10.48 -17.75 -3.64
CA THR A 267 -9.29 -18.62 -3.55
C THR A 267 -8.09 -17.98 -4.25
N GLN A 268 -8.31 -17.36 -5.40
CA GLN A 268 -7.25 -16.70 -6.16
C GLN A 268 -6.73 -15.42 -5.46
N PHE A 269 -7.58 -14.71 -4.72
CA PHE A 269 -7.12 -13.61 -3.85
C PHE A 269 -6.28 -14.12 -2.66
N ALA A 270 -6.58 -15.32 -2.13
CA ALA A 270 -5.71 -15.94 -1.12
C ALA A 270 -4.34 -16.32 -1.70
N GLU A 271 -4.30 -16.87 -2.92
CA GLU A 271 -3.06 -17.16 -3.65
C GLU A 271 -2.26 -15.86 -3.92
N SER A 272 -2.95 -14.78 -4.29
CA SER A 272 -2.31 -13.50 -4.59
C SER A 272 -1.59 -12.90 -3.38
N GLN A 273 -2.15 -13.03 -2.17
CA GLN A 273 -1.46 -12.62 -0.94
C GLN A 273 -0.24 -13.50 -0.62
N LYS A 274 -0.30 -14.83 -0.89
CA LYS A 274 0.88 -15.70 -0.76
C LYS A 274 1.97 -15.32 -1.76
N LEU A 275 1.58 -14.96 -3.00
CA LEU A 275 2.52 -14.46 -3.99
C LEU A 275 3.18 -13.16 -3.55
N ALA A 276 2.41 -12.21 -2.98
CA ALA A 276 2.97 -10.96 -2.48
C ALA A 276 4.04 -11.18 -1.39
N VAL A 277 3.80 -12.14 -0.50
CA VAL A 277 4.80 -12.59 0.51
C VAL A 277 6.01 -13.22 -0.16
N ALA A 278 5.81 -14.12 -1.12
CA ALA A 278 6.91 -14.76 -1.84
C ALA A 278 7.75 -13.75 -2.64
N LEU A 279 7.13 -12.73 -3.23
CA LEU A 279 7.82 -11.64 -3.92
C LEU A 279 8.72 -10.86 -2.96
N LEU A 280 8.27 -10.57 -1.73
CA LEU A 280 9.10 -9.87 -0.76
C LEU A 280 10.23 -10.75 -0.19
N VAL A 281 9.90 -11.98 0.24
CA VAL A 281 10.77 -12.77 1.12
C VAL A 281 11.60 -13.84 0.36
N ALA A 282 11.15 -14.23 -0.82
CA ALA A 282 11.75 -15.32 -1.60
C ALA A 282 12.27 -14.88 -2.98
N SER A 283 12.25 -13.58 -3.29
CA SER A 283 12.84 -13.06 -4.51
C SER A 283 14.35 -12.94 -4.40
N GLN A 284 15.04 -13.25 -5.49
CA GLN A 284 16.47 -13.05 -5.65
C GLN A 284 16.72 -12.18 -6.90
N PRO A 285 17.68 -11.25 -6.85
CA PRO A 285 18.07 -10.48 -8.02
C PRO A 285 18.41 -11.38 -9.21
N SER A 286 17.90 -11.04 -10.40
CA SER A 286 18.14 -11.81 -11.63
C SER A 286 19.61 -11.75 -12.09
N LYS A 287 20.37 -10.75 -11.63
CA LYS A 287 21.82 -10.60 -11.85
C LYS A 287 22.52 -10.55 -10.49
N SER A 288 23.62 -11.30 -10.33
CA SER A 288 24.45 -11.24 -9.13
C SER A 288 24.87 -9.79 -8.88
N PRO A 289 24.79 -9.27 -7.64
CA PRO A 289 25.39 -7.98 -7.32
C PRO A 289 26.85 -7.99 -7.77
N SER A 290 27.34 -6.85 -8.26
CA SER A 290 28.79 -6.65 -8.34
C SER A 290 29.39 -6.94 -6.95
N SER A 291 30.62 -7.46 -6.92
CA SER A 291 31.30 -8.08 -5.77
C SER A 291 31.43 -7.24 -4.48
N ASN A 292 30.81 -6.06 -4.42
CA ASN A 292 30.93 -5.09 -3.33
C ASN A 292 29.62 -4.83 -2.57
N ALA A 293 28.49 -5.47 -2.93
CA ALA A 293 27.27 -5.43 -2.11
C ALA A 293 27.28 -6.59 -1.12
N SER A 294 27.83 -6.37 0.08
CA SER A 294 27.67 -7.33 1.17
C SER A 294 26.26 -7.19 1.76
N GLY A 295 25.43 -8.22 1.57
CA GLY A 295 24.11 -8.33 2.20
C GLY A 295 22.98 -8.62 1.20
N THR A 296 22.08 -9.54 1.55
CA THR A 296 20.82 -9.76 0.83
C THR A 296 19.81 -8.70 1.26
N THR A 297 19.80 -7.56 0.57
CA THR A 297 18.82 -6.49 0.87
C THR A 297 17.44 -6.85 0.32
N HIS A 298 16.40 -6.59 1.10
CA HIS A 298 15.02 -6.81 0.66
C HIS A 298 14.57 -5.66 -0.23
N ASP A 299 13.73 -5.95 -1.23
CA ASP A 299 13.34 -4.94 -2.22
C ASP A 299 12.29 -3.97 -1.68
N PHE A 300 12.60 -2.67 -1.71
CA PHE A 300 11.72 -1.60 -1.25
C PHE A 300 10.40 -1.53 -2.04
N PHE A 301 10.42 -1.82 -3.33
CA PHE A 301 9.23 -1.75 -4.16
C PHE A 301 8.37 -3.01 -3.99
N LEU A 302 8.97 -4.19 -3.77
CA LEU A 302 8.21 -5.43 -3.56
C LEU A 302 7.45 -5.46 -2.23
N VAL A 303 7.92 -4.80 -1.16
CA VAL A 303 7.13 -4.70 0.09
C VAL A 303 5.80 -3.98 -0.13
N HIS A 304 5.74 -3.03 -1.07
CA HIS A 304 4.50 -2.32 -1.40
C HIS A 304 3.44 -3.25 -1.99
N LEU A 305 3.86 -4.31 -2.69
CA LEU A 305 2.93 -5.33 -3.22
C LEU A 305 2.24 -6.09 -2.09
N LEU A 306 2.99 -6.44 -1.03
CA LEU A 306 2.45 -7.06 0.16
C LEU A 306 1.48 -6.12 0.89
N THR A 307 1.88 -4.88 1.14
CA THR A 307 1.09 -3.97 1.97
C THR A 307 -0.17 -3.46 1.26
N THR A 308 -0.09 -3.23 -0.05
CA THR A 308 -1.28 -2.95 -0.85
C THR A 308 -2.21 -4.16 -0.92
N SER A 309 -1.68 -5.39 -0.99
CA SER A 309 -2.53 -6.60 -0.95
C SER A 309 -3.31 -6.72 0.37
N HIS A 310 -2.70 -6.29 1.47
CA HIS A 310 -3.36 -6.22 2.77
C HIS A 310 -4.42 -5.12 2.81
N ALA A 311 -4.15 -3.95 2.24
CA ALA A 311 -5.15 -2.89 2.12
C ALA A 311 -6.35 -3.30 1.26
N VAL A 312 -6.14 -3.98 0.12
CA VAL A 312 -7.24 -4.59 -0.66
C VAL A 312 -8.08 -5.51 0.23
N ARG A 313 -7.42 -6.34 1.04
CA ARG A 313 -8.12 -7.26 1.94
C ARG A 313 -9.03 -6.53 2.94
N VAL A 314 -8.57 -5.42 3.50
CA VAL A 314 -9.35 -4.59 4.43
C VAL A 314 -10.58 -4.00 3.74
N LEU A 315 -10.44 -3.53 2.51
CA LEU A 315 -11.48 -2.79 1.78
C LEU A 315 -12.56 -3.68 1.15
N LEU A 316 -12.20 -4.87 0.67
CA LEU A 316 -13.14 -5.79 0.03
C LEU A 316 -14.46 -6.00 0.81
N PRO A 317 -14.48 -6.27 2.12
CA PRO A 317 -15.74 -6.47 2.86
C PRO A 317 -16.49 -5.18 3.20
N LEU A 318 -15.94 -4.01 2.85
CA LEU A 318 -16.53 -2.69 3.12
C LEU A 318 -17.07 -2.04 1.84
N LEU A 319 -16.53 -2.40 0.68
CA LEU A 319 -16.94 -1.87 -0.61
C LEU A 319 -18.18 -2.56 -1.16
N PRO A 320 -18.96 -1.87 -2.01
CA PRO A 320 -19.97 -2.53 -2.83
C PRO A 320 -19.36 -3.61 -3.74
N THR A 321 -20.05 -4.74 -3.90
CA THR A 321 -19.63 -5.91 -4.69
C THR A 321 -19.04 -5.58 -6.06
N LYS A 322 -19.59 -4.56 -6.74
CA LYS A 322 -19.12 -4.12 -8.07
C LYS A 322 -17.65 -3.70 -8.11
N HIS A 323 -17.07 -3.27 -6.98
CA HIS A 323 -15.68 -2.83 -6.89
C HIS A 323 -14.69 -3.95 -6.52
N HIS A 324 -15.15 -5.15 -6.12
CA HIS A 324 -14.26 -6.18 -5.60
C HIS A 324 -13.24 -6.67 -6.64
N VAL A 325 -13.74 -7.15 -7.79
CA VAL A 325 -12.88 -7.63 -8.88
C VAL A 325 -12.03 -6.50 -9.48
N PRO A 326 -12.58 -5.30 -9.78
CA PRO A 326 -11.77 -4.17 -10.22
C PRO A 326 -10.61 -3.84 -9.28
N LEU A 327 -10.84 -3.78 -7.96
CA LEU A 327 -9.77 -3.48 -7.00
C LEU A 327 -8.67 -4.56 -6.96
N VAL A 328 -9.05 -5.84 -7.01
CA VAL A 328 -8.09 -6.95 -7.08
C VAL A 328 -7.30 -6.93 -8.41
N ARG A 329 -7.97 -6.62 -9.53
CA ARG A 329 -7.30 -6.46 -10.83
C ARG A 329 -6.38 -5.25 -10.85
N GLN A 330 -6.73 -4.17 -10.16
CA GLN A 330 -5.88 -2.99 -10.02
C GLN A 330 -4.61 -3.33 -9.24
N TRP A 331 -4.71 -4.06 -8.12
CA TRP A 331 -3.54 -4.57 -7.41
C TRP A 331 -2.67 -5.49 -8.27
N TRP A 332 -3.28 -6.33 -9.10
CA TRP A 332 -2.53 -7.17 -10.04
C TRP A 332 -1.78 -6.37 -11.10
N LEU A 333 -2.39 -5.30 -11.64
CA LEU A 333 -1.70 -4.37 -12.53
C LEU A 333 -0.47 -3.79 -11.83
N PHE A 334 -0.63 -3.27 -10.61
CA PHE A 334 0.48 -2.72 -9.83
C PHE A 334 1.61 -3.74 -9.61
N THR A 335 1.23 -4.98 -9.28
CA THR A 335 2.16 -6.11 -9.08
C THR A 335 2.97 -6.39 -10.34
N LEU A 336 2.32 -6.47 -11.51
CA LEU A 336 3.00 -6.67 -12.79
C LEU A 336 3.96 -5.54 -13.13
N LEU A 337 3.52 -4.29 -12.98
CA LEU A 337 4.34 -3.12 -13.33
C LEU A 337 5.59 -3.05 -12.44
N VAL A 338 5.44 -3.22 -11.12
CA VAL A 338 6.57 -3.24 -10.20
C VAL A 338 7.49 -4.44 -10.47
N TYR A 339 6.94 -5.64 -10.68
CA TYR A 339 7.74 -6.83 -10.96
C TYR A 339 8.62 -6.67 -12.21
N ILE A 340 8.07 -6.11 -13.29
CA ILE A 340 8.81 -5.84 -14.52
C ILE A 340 9.84 -4.72 -14.29
N ALA A 341 9.46 -3.64 -13.60
CA ALA A 341 10.36 -2.52 -13.29
C ALA A 341 11.53 -2.91 -12.39
N GLN A 342 11.34 -3.92 -11.53
CA GLN A 342 12.37 -4.56 -10.70
C GLN A 342 13.16 -5.65 -11.44
N LEU A 343 13.08 -5.68 -12.78
CA LEU A 343 13.80 -6.60 -13.64
C LEU A 343 13.47 -8.08 -13.40
N ARG A 344 12.21 -8.36 -13.03
CA ARG A 344 11.62 -9.71 -12.95
C ARG A 344 12.43 -10.65 -12.04
N PRO A 345 12.60 -10.33 -10.75
CA PRO A 345 13.42 -11.11 -9.85
C PRO A 345 12.88 -12.54 -9.72
N ARG A 346 13.80 -13.51 -9.63
CA ARG A 346 13.43 -14.92 -9.56
C ARG A 346 12.87 -15.24 -8.17
N ILE A 347 11.69 -15.87 -8.13
CA ILE A 347 11.07 -16.32 -6.88
C ILE A 347 11.49 -17.77 -6.59
N ASN A 348 12.07 -18.02 -5.42
CA ASN A 348 12.32 -19.38 -4.92
C ASN A 348 11.58 -19.62 -3.59
N ILE A 349 10.32 -20.05 -3.68
CA ILE A 349 9.45 -20.24 -2.51
C ILE A 349 9.96 -21.28 -1.51
N ASP A 350 10.84 -22.20 -1.92
CA ASP A 350 11.39 -23.21 -1.02
C ASP A 350 12.28 -22.58 0.06
N THR A 351 12.84 -21.39 -0.21
CA THR A 351 13.56 -20.58 0.80
C THR A 351 12.70 -20.17 1.98
N ILE A 352 11.37 -20.12 1.83
CA ILE A 352 10.41 -19.92 2.93
C ILE A 352 10.02 -21.26 3.53
N LYS A 353 9.70 -22.26 2.70
CA LYS A 353 9.19 -23.56 3.20
C LYS A 353 10.18 -24.28 4.10
N LEU A 354 11.48 -24.14 3.83
CA LEU A 354 12.58 -24.79 4.54
C LEU A 354 13.07 -24.02 5.77
N VAL A 355 12.42 -22.91 6.14
CA VAL A 355 12.75 -22.18 7.37
C VAL A 355 12.40 -23.05 8.58
N GLU A 356 13.39 -23.30 9.42
CA GLU A 356 13.22 -23.95 10.72
C GLU A 356 12.82 -22.89 11.75
N LEU A 357 11.65 -23.07 12.39
CA LEU A 357 11.11 -22.06 13.29
C LEU A 357 11.83 -22.00 14.64
N GLU A 358 12.41 -23.12 15.11
CA GLU A 358 13.16 -23.17 16.38
C GLU A 358 12.37 -22.59 17.58
N GLY A 359 11.04 -22.81 17.61
CA GLY A 359 10.15 -22.28 18.65
C GLY A 359 9.80 -20.79 18.52
N ARG A 360 10.20 -20.12 17.43
CA ARG A 360 9.77 -18.75 17.11
C ARG A 360 8.34 -18.74 16.62
N GLU A 361 7.47 -18.21 17.47
CA GLU A 361 6.05 -18.03 17.24
C GLU A 361 5.72 -16.57 16.88
N TRP A 362 4.47 -16.25 16.58
CA TRP A 362 4.03 -14.87 16.30
C TRP A 362 4.36 -13.86 17.42
N SER A 363 4.43 -14.30 18.68
CA SER A 363 4.87 -13.43 19.78
C SER A 363 6.33 -12.99 19.65
N TRP A 364 7.19 -13.81 19.03
CA TRP A 364 8.56 -13.44 18.71
C TRP A 364 8.58 -12.38 17.60
N ILE A 365 7.74 -12.52 16.56
CA ILE A 365 7.58 -11.52 15.49
C ILE A 365 7.11 -10.18 16.06
N GLN A 366 6.12 -10.18 16.95
CA GLN A 366 5.66 -8.96 17.62
C GLN A 366 6.79 -8.28 18.40
N ARG A 367 7.59 -9.03 19.15
CA ARG A 367 8.77 -8.47 19.83
C ARG A 367 9.79 -7.90 18.85
N ARG A 368 10.08 -8.58 17.74
CA ARG A 368 10.98 -8.07 16.69
C ARG A 368 10.47 -6.76 16.08
N ALA A 369 9.18 -6.67 15.81
CA ALA A 369 8.57 -5.47 15.25
C ALA A 369 8.59 -4.28 16.22
N LEU A 370 8.41 -4.52 17.53
CA LEU A 370 8.24 -3.44 18.52
C LEU A 370 9.50 -3.08 19.31
N GLN A 371 10.45 -4.01 19.41
CA GLN A 371 11.65 -3.89 20.25
C GLN A 371 12.94 -4.17 19.46
N GLY A 372 12.83 -4.64 18.22
CA GLY A 372 13.98 -4.90 17.37
C GLY A 372 14.64 -3.62 16.84
N PRO A 373 15.80 -3.76 16.17
CA PRO A 373 16.56 -2.62 15.66
C PRO A 373 15.79 -1.81 14.62
N PHE A 374 14.87 -2.44 13.87
CA PHE A 374 14.07 -1.81 12.83
C PHE A 374 12.66 -1.42 13.30
N ARG A 375 12.43 -1.24 14.61
CA ARG A 375 11.11 -0.90 15.18
C ARG A 375 10.53 0.44 14.69
N THR A 376 11.38 1.32 14.19
CA THR A 376 10.99 2.61 13.61
C THR A 376 10.95 2.59 12.08
N ASP A 377 11.18 1.45 11.42
CA ASP A 377 11.05 1.33 9.97
C ASP A 377 9.60 0.96 9.61
N ALA A 378 8.91 1.90 8.96
CA ALA A 378 7.50 1.76 8.65
C ALA A 378 7.24 0.55 7.76
N HIS A 379 8.15 0.28 6.81
CA HIS A 379 8.06 -0.77 5.82
C HIS A 379 8.27 -2.15 6.45
N PHE A 380 9.23 -2.27 7.36
CA PHE A 380 9.54 -3.49 8.09
C PHE A 380 8.35 -3.89 8.98
N VAL A 381 7.87 -2.96 9.80
CA VAL A 381 6.76 -3.23 10.73
C VAL A 381 5.47 -3.56 9.98
N LYS A 382 5.14 -2.81 8.92
CA LYS A 382 3.94 -3.07 8.11
C LYS A 382 4.01 -4.39 7.33
N ALA A 383 5.20 -4.82 6.90
CA ALA A 383 5.40 -6.13 6.25
C ALA A 383 5.13 -7.30 7.20
N LEU A 384 5.73 -7.27 8.40
CA LEU A 384 5.49 -8.28 9.44
C LEU A 384 4.00 -8.36 9.80
N ARG A 385 3.35 -7.19 9.94
CA ARG A 385 1.91 -7.11 10.22
C ARG A 385 1.07 -7.71 9.09
N SER A 386 1.37 -7.37 7.84
CA SER A 386 0.63 -7.86 6.69
C SER A 386 0.69 -9.40 6.59
N MET A 387 1.85 -10.00 6.88
CA MET A 387 2.01 -11.46 6.95
C MET A 387 1.21 -12.08 8.10
N HIS A 388 1.25 -11.47 9.29
CA HIS A 388 0.48 -11.92 10.46
C HIS A 388 -1.03 -11.94 10.16
N GLU A 389 -1.58 -10.86 9.61
CA GLU A 389 -3.00 -10.77 9.29
C GLU A 389 -3.41 -11.72 8.15
N ALA A 390 -2.53 -11.94 7.16
CA ALA A 390 -2.78 -12.94 6.12
C ALA A 390 -2.85 -14.37 6.71
N GLY A 391 -1.95 -14.71 7.64
CA GLY A 391 -1.95 -15.99 8.35
C GLY A 391 -3.19 -16.21 9.23
N LYS A 392 -3.63 -15.19 9.97
CA LYS A 392 -4.89 -15.24 10.76
C LYS A 392 -6.10 -15.51 9.87
N LEU A 393 -6.12 -14.90 8.71
CA LEU A 393 -7.25 -14.91 7.82
C LEU A 393 -7.43 -16.24 7.07
N TRP A 394 -6.38 -16.67 6.37
CA TRP A 394 -6.45 -17.83 5.49
C TRP A 394 -6.11 -19.13 6.21
N GLY A 395 -5.73 -19.04 7.49
CA GLY A 395 -4.99 -20.07 8.18
C GLY A 395 -3.54 -20.11 7.71
N ASP A 396 -2.69 -20.72 8.52
CA ASP A 396 -1.26 -20.80 8.23
C ASP A 396 -0.82 -22.26 7.99
N VAL A 397 -1.35 -22.84 6.91
CA VAL A 397 -1.03 -24.21 6.50
C VAL A 397 0.48 -24.34 6.27
N ASN A 398 1.10 -25.33 6.90
CA ASN A 398 2.55 -25.53 6.94
C ASN A 398 3.35 -24.34 7.51
N GLN A 399 2.68 -23.45 8.25
CA GLN A 399 3.25 -22.25 8.85
C GLN A 399 3.94 -21.34 7.82
N PHE A 400 3.44 -21.29 6.58
CA PHE A 400 4.03 -20.50 5.49
C PHE A 400 4.24 -19.02 5.85
N PHE A 401 3.21 -18.37 6.39
CA PHE A 401 3.27 -16.94 6.74
C PHE A 401 4.18 -16.70 7.93
N LEU A 402 4.12 -17.54 8.96
CA LEU A 402 5.04 -17.46 10.11
C LEU A 402 6.49 -17.67 9.67
N LYS A 403 6.77 -18.69 8.84
CA LYS A 403 8.11 -18.94 8.28
C LYS A 403 8.62 -17.77 7.46
N ALA A 404 7.77 -17.17 6.61
CA ALA A 404 8.13 -15.99 5.84
C ALA A 404 8.43 -14.79 6.75
N ALA A 405 7.61 -14.57 7.78
CA ALA A 405 7.82 -13.49 8.74
C ALA A 405 9.09 -13.69 9.57
N VAL A 406 9.40 -14.93 9.98
CA VAL A 406 10.65 -15.26 10.70
C VAL A 406 11.86 -14.99 9.81
N LYS A 407 11.87 -15.52 8.59
CA LYS A 407 12.93 -15.28 7.62
C LYS A 407 13.15 -13.79 7.37
N PHE A 408 12.06 -13.05 7.10
CA PHE A 408 12.13 -11.61 6.89
C PHE A 408 12.68 -10.88 8.13
N ALA A 409 12.19 -11.18 9.33
CA ALA A 409 12.64 -10.53 10.56
C ALA A 409 14.10 -10.83 10.95
N ASP A 410 14.63 -11.98 10.55
CA ASP A 410 16.02 -12.38 10.81
C ASP A 410 17.00 -11.82 9.78
N GLU A 411 16.65 -11.89 8.49
CA GLU A 411 17.55 -11.57 7.38
C GLU A 411 17.43 -10.12 6.92
N PHE A 412 16.51 -9.33 7.47
CA PHE A 412 16.38 -7.93 7.09
C PHE A 412 17.57 -7.11 7.59
N GLU A 413 18.40 -6.67 6.65
CA GLU A 413 19.54 -5.78 6.89
C GLU A 413 19.32 -4.37 6.34
N GLY A 414 18.13 -4.09 5.79
CA GLY A 414 17.79 -2.86 5.10
C GLY A 414 17.18 -3.09 3.73
N TRP A 415 16.84 -1.99 3.07
CA TRP A 415 16.16 -2.01 1.78
C TRP A 415 17.12 -1.83 0.60
N GLY A 416 16.83 -2.54 -0.49
CA GLY A 416 17.46 -2.43 -1.80
C GLY A 416 16.41 -2.32 -2.91
N GLY A 417 16.77 -2.73 -4.14
CA GLY A 417 15.90 -2.61 -5.32
C GLY A 417 15.92 -1.21 -5.97
N PHE A 418 16.77 -0.31 -5.50
CA PHE A 418 16.94 1.05 -6.00
C PHE A 418 17.87 1.09 -7.22
N GLY A 419 17.51 1.88 -8.23
CA GLY A 419 18.41 2.23 -9.32
C GLY A 419 19.36 3.37 -8.97
N THR A 420 20.34 3.64 -9.83
CA THR A 420 21.29 4.76 -9.71
C THR A 420 20.58 6.11 -9.53
N ALA A 421 19.53 6.39 -10.30
CA ALA A 421 18.76 7.63 -10.17
C ALA A 421 18.08 7.76 -8.79
N ASP A 422 17.54 6.66 -8.26
CA ASP A 422 16.93 6.63 -6.92
C ASP A 422 17.99 6.87 -5.83
N ALA A 423 19.19 6.30 -6.01
CA ALA A 423 20.30 6.45 -5.07
C ALA A 423 20.93 7.84 -5.10
N GLU A 424 21.14 8.44 -6.27
CA GLU A 424 21.72 9.78 -6.45
C GLU A 424 20.78 10.88 -5.92
N LEU A 425 19.47 10.69 -6.05
CA LEU A 425 18.48 11.63 -5.51
C LEU A 425 18.42 11.58 -3.98
N ALA A 426 18.50 10.38 -3.37
CA ALA A 426 18.65 10.27 -1.92
C ALA A 426 19.94 10.95 -1.40
N GLU A 427 21.01 10.96 -2.21
CA GLU A 427 22.29 11.61 -1.88
C GLU A 427 22.24 13.15 -2.00
N SER A 428 21.54 13.70 -2.99
CA SER A 428 21.46 15.16 -3.20
C SER A 428 20.53 15.87 -2.21
N GLU A 429 19.57 15.16 -1.62
CA GLU A 429 18.55 15.70 -0.71
C GLU A 429 18.98 15.67 0.77
N GLY A 430 20.27 15.44 1.06
CA GLY A 430 20.84 15.59 2.40
C GLY A 430 20.39 14.53 3.41
N MET A 431 19.95 13.36 2.94
CA MET A 431 19.71 12.19 3.80
C MET A 431 21.06 11.72 4.37
N GLY A 432 21.37 12.18 5.59
CA GLY A 432 22.71 12.14 6.16
C GLY A 432 23.39 10.76 6.11
N MET A 433 24.70 10.77 5.84
CA MET A 433 25.59 9.62 6.00
C MET A 433 25.58 9.14 7.46
N GLY A 434 24.65 8.26 7.81
CA GLY A 434 24.87 7.32 8.89
C GLY A 434 25.90 6.30 8.41
N ARG A 435 26.80 5.84 9.30
CA ARG A 435 27.79 4.78 9.01
C ARG A 435 27.18 3.44 8.55
N SER A 436 25.84 3.35 8.44
CA SER A 436 25.05 2.19 8.04
C SER A 436 24.33 2.31 6.67
N GLY A 437 24.56 3.36 5.85
CA GLY A 437 24.06 3.43 4.46
C GLY A 437 22.90 4.40 4.18
N ARG A 438 22.58 4.55 2.88
CA ARG A 438 21.57 5.48 2.27
C ARG A 438 20.16 5.26 2.86
N ARG A 439 19.38 6.33 3.05
CA ARG A 439 18.01 6.27 3.60
C ARG A 439 16.95 6.68 2.58
N PHE A 440 15.73 6.15 2.68
CA PHE A 440 14.55 6.49 1.87
C PHE A 440 13.32 6.74 2.77
N SER A 441 12.22 7.24 2.21
CA SER A 441 10.99 7.54 2.95
C SER A 441 10.48 6.36 3.79
N GLY A 442 10.14 6.61 5.06
CA GLY A 442 9.67 5.60 6.00
C GLY A 442 10.73 4.57 6.44
N GLN A 443 12.01 4.77 6.10
CA GLN A 443 13.11 3.99 6.66
C GLN A 443 13.52 4.56 8.01
N GLY A 444 13.35 3.74 9.05
CA GLY A 444 13.69 4.12 10.43
C GLY A 444 15.19 4.09 10.70
N ALA A 445 15.60 4.63 11.85
CA ALA A 445 16.95 4.41 12.35
C ALA A 445 17.10 2.98 12.89
N SER A 446 18.14 2.26 12.49
CA SER A 446 18.54 1.03 13.19
C SER A 446 19.07 1.41 14.58
N LEU A 447 18.61 0.71 15.63
CA LEU A 447 19.29 0.77 16.92
C LEU A 447 20.64 0.07 16.75
N GLU A 448 21.75 0.79 16.96
CA GLU A 448 23.07 0.17 17.06
C GLU A 448 23.06 -0.83 18.22
N GLY A 449 23.53 -2.05 17.96
CA GLY A 449 23.69 -3.11 18.95
C GLY A 449 24.95 -2.94 19.79
#